data_AF-A0A959C3W9-F1
#
_entry.id   AF-A0A959C3W9-F1
#
_cell.length_a   1.000
_cell.length_b   1.000
_cell.length_c   1.000
_cell.angle_alpha   90.00
_cell.angle_beta   90.00
_cell.angle_gamma   90.00
#
_symmetry.space_group_name_H-M   'P 1'
#
loop_
_entity.id
_entity.type
_entity.pdbx_description
1 polymer ?
#
loop_
_entity_poly.entity_id
_entity_poly.type
_entity_poly.pdbx_seq_one_letter_code
_entity_poly.pdbx_strand_id
1 'polypeptide(L)'
;VDYKNWLGDLSDNGGNFFRIWQCHWGLGLEWKNNVSGYAGLRRYKQQSAFYTDWLFDHCAEKGIYVMYCLQHHGQVSNFVNPNWFESPYNAANGGPCSNTWDFFTNSTAKDLTKNRFRYVVARWGYSRSIMAWELFNEVDWTDQFEGNKANVAAWHDEMAAFLTDIDPNKHLVSTSYAQSF
;
A
#
# COMPACT_ATOMS: atom_id res chain seq x y z
N VAL A 1 6.05 -17.46 -2.12
CA VAL A 1 4.67 -17.51 -1.56
C VAL A 1 3.78 -18.24 -2.54
N ASP A 2 2.93 -19.14 -2.05
CA ASP A 2 2.17 -20.09 -2.88
C ASP A 2 0.70 -19.66 -3.02
N TYR A 3 0.50 -18.48 -3.61
CA TYR A 3 -0.85 -17.92 -3.79
C TYR A 3 -1.74 -18.82 -4.63
N LYS A 4 -1.20 -19.64 -5.53
CA LYS A 4 -1.99 -20.55 -6.36
C LYS A 4 -2.73 -21.56 -5.49
N ASN A 5 -2.02 -22.21 -4.57
CA ASN A 5 -2.64 -23.21 -3.71
C ASN A 5 -3.55 -22.55 -2.67
N TRP A 6 -3.10 -21.47 -2.01
CA TRP A 6 -3.92 -20.78 -1.00
C TRP A 6 -5.24 -20.23 -1.55
N LEU A 7 -5.20 -19.62 -2.75
CA LEU A 7 -6.41 -19.10 -3.39
C LEU A 7 -7.26 -20.20 -4.03
N GLY A 8 -6.62 -21.31 -4.42
CA GLY A 8 -7.31 -22.55 -4.78
C GLY A 8 -8.17 -23.05 -3.62
N ASP A 9 -7.53 -23.33 -2.49
CA ASP A 9 -8.19 -23.83 -1.29
C ASP A 9 -9.26 -22.85 -0.78
N LEU A 10 -8.99 -21.54 -0.81
CA LEU A 10 -9.98 -20.51 -0.44
C LEU A 10 -11.25 -20.62 -1.30
N SER A 11 -11.10 -20.66 -2.62
CA SER A 11 -12.21 -20.78 -3.57
C SER A 11 -12.96 -22.09 -3.41
N ASP A 12 -12.24 -23.20 -3.24
CA ASP A 12 -12.83 -24.54 -3.12
C ASP A 12 -13.66 -24.68 -1.83
N ASN A 13 -13.37 -23.85 -0.83
CA ASN A 13 -14.14 -23.76 0.42
C ASN A 13 -15.15 -22.60 0.45
N GLY A 14 -15.48 -22.02 -0.71
CA GLY A 14 -16.50 -20.98 -0.85
C GLY A 14 -16.07 -19.58 -0.39
N GLY A 15 -14.79 -19.39 -0.07
CA GLY A 15 -14.21 -18.08 0.18
C GLY A 15 -13.98 -17.32 -1.13
N ASN A 16 -14.30 -16.03 -1.13
CA ASN A 16 -14.20 -15.19 -2.33
C ASN A 16 -13.52 -13.85 -2.07
N PHE A 17 -12.80 -13.70 -0.94
CA PHE A 17 -12.17 -12.45 -0.56
C PHE A 17 -10.91 -12.69 0.24
N PHE A 18 -9.87 -11.90 -0.02
CA PHE A 18 -8.72 -11.78 0.85
C PHE A 18 -8.12 -10.38 0.81
N ARG A 19 -7.24 -10.13 1.78
CA ARG A 19 -6.49 -8.89 1.91
C ARG A 19 -4.99 -9.18 1.77
N ILE A 20 -4.28 -8.31 1.07
CA ILE A 20 -2.83 -8.43 0.86
C ILE A 20 -2.14 -7.09 0.95
N TRP A 21 -0.90 -7.09 1.47
CA TRP A 21 -0.08 -5.88 1.58
C TRP A 21 0.90 -5.77 0.41
N GLN A 22 1.04 -4.55 -0.10
CA GLN A 22 2.16 -4.14 -0.94
C GLN A 22 3.42 -3.88 -0.09
N CYS A 23 3.81 -4.84 0.74
CA CYS A 23 4.93 -4.71 1.67
C CYS A 23 6.27 -5.14 1.04
N HIS A 24 7.38 -4.61 1.55
CA HIS A 24 8.71 -4.80 0.95
C HIS A 24 9.25 -6.25 1.06
N TRP A 25 8.76 -7.04 2.02
CA TRP A 25 9.02 -8.48 2.13
C TRP A 25 8.05 -9.37 1.33
N GLY A 26 7.13 -8.76 0.59
CA GLY A 26 6.16 -9.42 -0.27
C GLY A 26 6.18 -8.84 -1.68
N LEU A 27 5.01 -8.39 -2.16
CA LEU A 27 4.81 -7.82 -3.50
C LEU A 27 4.98 -6.29 -3.54
N GLY A 28 5.86 -5.74 -2.69
CA GLY A 28 6.17 -4.32 -2.65
C GLY A 28 6.71 -3.81 -3.98
N LEU A 29 6.31 -2.59 -4.36
CA LEU A 29 6.83 -1.92 -5.56
C LEU A 29 8.10 -1.11 -5.28
N GLU A 30 8.22 -0.57 -4.08
CA GLU A 30 9.21 0.46 -3.76
C GLU A 30 9.70 0.29 -2.33
N TRP A 31 11.01 0.36 -2.14
CA TRP A 31 11.68 0.32 -0.85
C TRP A 31 13.05 0.98 -0.94
N LYS A 32 13.87 0.90 0.11
CA LYS A 32 15.24 1.39 0.14
C LYS A 32 16.07 0.89 -1.05
N ASN A 33 16.80 1.81 -1.66
CA ASN A 33 17.73 1.48 -2.75
C ASN A 33 18.77 0.46 -2.29
N ASN A 34 19.07 -0.51 -3.16
CA ASN A 34 20.03 -1.61 -2.92
C ASN A 34 19.65 -2.58 -1.79
N VAL A 35 18.40 -2.61 -1.34
CA VAL A 35 17.88 -3.64 -0.43
C VAL A 35 16.98 -4.57 -1.21
N SER A 36 17.16 -5.88 -1.11
CA SER A 36 16.24 -6.90 -1.67
C SER A 36 15.80 -6.66 -3.13
N GLY A 37 16.67 -6.09 -3.96
CA GLY A 37 16.40 -5.76 -5.38
C GLY A 37 15.52 -4.53 -5.62
N TYR A 38 15.33 -3.66 -4.62
CA TYR A 38 14.66 -2.37 -4.77
C TYR A 38 15.63 -1.26 -5.18
N ALA A 39 15.12 -0.31 -5.96
CA ALA A 39 15.92 0.75 -6.56
C ALA A 39 15.63 2.16 -5.97
N GLY A 40 14.89 2.25 -4.86
CA GLY A 40 14.51 3.51 -4.24
C GLY A 40 13.24 4.14 -4.81
N LEU A 41 12.97 5.37 -4.36
CA LEU A 41 11.78 6.14 -4.75
C LEU A 41 11.66 6.28 -6.27
N ARG A 42 10.42 6.16 -6.77
CA ARG A 42 9.99 6.26 -8.18
C ARG A 42 10.57 5.20 -9.11
N ARG A 43 11.20 4.15 -8.58
CA ARG A 43 11.77 3.04 -9.35
C ARG A 43 11.12 1.72 -8.96
N TYR A 44 9.97 1.44 -9.58
CA TYR A 44 9.13 0.31 -9.20
C TYR A 44 9.70 -1.04 -9.64
N LYS A 45 9.78 -1.98 -8.69
CA LYS A 45 10.28 -3.33 -8.87
C LYS A 45 9.35 -4.13 -9.80
N GLN A 46 9.72 -4.21 -11.08
CA GLN A 46 8.88 -4.82 -12.13
C GLN A 46 8.62 -6.31 -11.89
N GLN A 47 9.52 -7.02 -11.22
CA GLN A 47 9.28 -8.42 -10.84
C GLN A 47 8.08 -8.54 -9.90
N SER A 48 8.00 -7.70 -8.85
CA SER A 48 6.82 -7.67 -7.97
C SER A 48 5.57 -7.28 -8.75
N ALA A 49 5.68 -6.29 -9.63
CA ALA A 49 4.55 -5.82 -10.42
C ALA A 49 3.98 -6.93 -11.33
N PHE A 50 4.85 -7.70 -11.99
CA PHE A 50 4.46 -8.85 -12.81
C PHE A 50 3.74 -9.94 -12.01
N TYR A 51 4.22 -10.25 -10.80
CA TYR A 51 3.51 -11.20 -9.94
C TYR A 51 2.15 -10.68 -9.48
N THR A 52 2.01 -9.37 -9.27
CA THR A 52 0.72 -8.74 -8.97
C THR A 52 -0.24 -8.79 -10.17
N ASP A 53 0.25 -8.62 -11.41
CA ASP A 53 -0.56 -8.83 -12.62
C ASP A 53 -1.18 -10.23 -12.61
N TRP A 54 -0.32 -11.26 -12.49
CA TRP A 54 -0.76 -12.66 -12.42
C TRP A 54 -1.73 -12.91 -11.26
N LEU A 55 -1.47 -12.33 -10.09
CA LEU A 55 -2.33 -12.50 -8.91
C LEU A 55 -3.74 -11.99 -9.18
N PHE A 56 -3.89 -10.80 -9.76
CA PHE A 56 -5.20 -10.22 -10.04
C PHE A 56 -5.95 -10.99 -11.14
N ASP A 57 -5.26 -11.45 -12.18
CA ASP A 57 -5.84 -12.30 -13.22
C ASP A 57 -6.31 -13.64 -12.63
N HIS A 58 -5.48 -14.27 -11.80
CA HIS A 58 -5.82 -15.53 -11.13
C HIS A 58 -7.01 -15.38 -10.18
N CYS A 59 -7.09 -14.27 -9.45
CA CYS A 59 -8.24 -13.96 -8.61
C CYS A 59 -9.51 -13.76 -9.45
N ALA A 60 -9.40 -13.08 -10.59
CA ALA A 60 -10.53 -12.86 -11.49
C ALA A 60 -11.07 -14.17 -12.09
N GLU A 61 -10.20 -15.12 -12.46
CA GLU A 61 -10.57 -16.45 -12.93
C GLU A 61 -11.36 -17.25 -11.88
N LYS A 62 -11.04 -17.06 -10.61
CA LYS A 62 -11.66 -17.77 -9.47
C LYS A 62 -12.83 -17.02 -8.83
N GLY A 63 -13.16 -15.81 -9.29
CA GLY A 63 -14.17 -14.97 -8.65
C GLY A 63 -13.79 -14.53 -7.23
N ILE A 64 -12.49 -14.39 -6.96
CA ILE A 64 -11.94 -13.91 -5.69
C ILE A 64 -11.69 -12.41 -5.79
N TYR A 65 -12.07 -11.69 -4.74
CA TYR A 65 -11.88 -10.26 -4.58
C TYR A 65 -10.70 -9.92 -3.65
N VAL A 66 -10.04 -8.81 -3.92
CA VAL A 66 -8.81 -8.40 -3.25
C VAL A 66 -8.97 -7.01 -2.65
N MET A 67 -8.71 -6.89 -1.35
CA MET A 67 -8.37 -5.61 -0.74
C MET A 67 -6.85 -5.43 -0.80
N TYR A 68 -6.39 -4.48 -1.61
CA TYR A 68 -4.98 -4.27 -1.89
C TYR A 68 -4.44 -3.10 -1.06
N CYS A 69 -3.68 -3.42 0.00
CA CYS A 69 -3.15 -2.45 0.94
C CYS A 69 -1.88 -1.80 0.42
N LEU A 70 -1.96 -0.48 0.19
CA LEU A 70 -0.94 0.31 -0.50
C LEU A 70 0.17 0.83 0.43
N GLN A 71 -0.09 0.91 1.73
CA GLN A 71 0.85 1.39 2.75
C GLN A 71 0.70 0.58 4.04
N HIS A 72 1.77 0.44 4.83
CA HIS A 72 1.69 -0.16 6.16
C HIS A 72 2.43 0.69 7.19
N HIS A 73 1.98 0.64 8.45
CA HIS A 73 2.51 1.45 9.56
C HIS A 73 4.01 1.30 9.79
N GLY A 74 4.58 0.10 9.60
CA GLY A 74 6.02 -0.11 9.83
C GLY A 74 6.90 0.86 9.04
N GLN A 75 6.50 1.27 7.82
CA GLN A 75 7.27 2.23 7.02
C GLN A 75 7.24 3.67 7.56
N VAL A 76 6.38 3.94 8.54
CA VAL A 76 6.11 5.23 9.19
C VAL A 76 6.11 5.06 10.73
N SER A 77 6.85 4.07 11.24
CA SER A 77 6.92 3.76 12.67
C SER A 77 8.37 3.46 13.10
N ASN A 78 8.77 4.02 14.24
CA ASN A 78 10.00 3.69 14.96
C ASN A 78 9.76 2.71 16.11
N PHE A 79 8.50 2.42 16.46
CA PHE A 79 8.18 1.65 17.67
C PHE A 79 7.42 0.35 17.38
N VAL A 80 6.46 0.36 16.45
CA VAL A 80 5.63 -0.81 16.13
C VAL A 80 6.04 -1.39 14.79
N ASN A 81 6.51 -2.64 14.80
CA ASN A 81 7.11 -3.32 13.65
C ASN A 81 8.02 -2.39 12.82
N PRO A 82 9.03 -1.76 13.47
CA PRO A 82 9.65 -0.56 12.95
C PRO A 82 10.45 -0.82 11.68
N ASN A 83 10.12 -0.08 10.63
CA ASN A 83 10.87 -0.09 9.38
C ASN A 83 11.28 1.32 8.94
N TRP A 84 11.09 2.36 9.78
CA TRP A 84 11.43 3.74 9.44
C TRP A 84 12.89 3.93 9.00
N PHE A 85 13.83 3.22 9.63
CA PHE A 85 15.25 3.30 9.30
C PHE A 85 15.55 2.89 7.84
N GLU A 86 14.72 2.01 7.26
CA GLU A 86 14.81 1.61 5.86
C GLU A 86 13.69 2.19 4.99
N SER A 87 12.81 3.02 5.54
CA SER A 87 11.78 3.66 4.74
C SER A 87 12.42 4.53 3.67
N PRO A 88 12.04 4.41 2.39
CA PRO A 88 12.57 5.26 1.33
C PRO A 88 12.13 6.73 1.49
N TYR A 89 11.13 7.00 2.34
CA TYR A 89 10.69 8.35 2.68
C TYR A 89 11.59 9.05 3.71
N ASN A 90 12.37 8.29 4.48
CA ASN A 90 13.29 8.82 5.47
C ASN A 90 14.44 9.60 4.78
N ALA A 91 14.71 10.82 5.24
CA ALA A 91 15.78 11.67 4.73
C ALA A 91 17.17 11.04 4.80
N ALA A 92 17.43 10.17 5.78
CA ALA A 92 18.67 9.42 5.86
C ALA A 92 18.87 8.45 4.67
N ASN A 93 17.79 8.07 3.98
CA ASN A 93 17.79 7.24 2.78
C ASN A 93 17.59 8.07 1.48
N GLY A 94 17.63 9.40 1.57
CA GLY A 94 17.40 10.31 0.44
C GLY A 94 15.94 10.69 0.19
N GLY A 95 15.02 10.32 1.11
CA GLY A 95 13.62 10.75 1.08
C GLY A 95 13.41 12.17 1.62
N PRO A 96 12.16 12.68 1.59
CA PRO A 96 11.87 14.07 1.98
C PRO A 96 11.59 14.26 3.48
N CYS A 97 11.39 13.19 4.26
CA CYS A 97 10.87 13.28 5.62
C CYS A 97 11.99 13.20 6.66
N SER A 98 12.06 14.18 7.56
CA SER A 98 13.01 14.17 8.68
C SER A 98 12.55 13.26 9.81
N ASN A 99 11.23 13.17 10.03
CA ASN A 99 10.58 12.29 11.01
C ASN A 99 9.43 11.50 10.37
N THR A 100 8.91 10.50 11.09
CA THR A 100 7.83 9.62 10.62
C THR A 100 6.55 10.39 10.27
N TRP A 101 6.08 11.28 11.15
CA TRP A 101 4.83 12.03 10.92
C TRP A 101 4.90 13.04 9.76
N ASP A 102 6.09 13.39 9.27
CA ASP A 102 6.25 14.23 8.07
C ASP A 102 5.68 13.54 6.82
N PHE A 103 5.56 12.21 6.82
CA PHE A 103 4.92 11.46 5.74
C PHE A 103 3.50 11.97 5.41
N PHE A 104 2.77 12.42 6.44
CA PHE A 104 1.39 12.88 6.30
C PHE A 104 1.27 14.34 5.83
N THR A 105 2.31 15.16 6.01
CA THR A 105 2.22 16.62 5.81
C THR A 105 3.16 17.15 4.73
N ASN A 106 4.33 16.53 4.55
CA ASN A 106 5.33 16.97 3.57
C ASN A 106 4.79 16.82 2.14
N SER A 107 4.76 17.91 1.39
CA SER A 107 4.22 17.95 0.02
C SER A 107 4.93 16.97 -0.91
N THR A 108 6.26 16.89 -0.85
CA THR A 108 7.05 15.95 -1.65
C THR A 108 6.71 14.50 -1.31
N ALA A 109 6.52 14.17 -0.03
CA ALA A 109 6.11 12.81 0.38
C ALA A 109 4.71 12.44 -0.16
N LYS A 110 3.76 13.38 -0.10
CA LYS A 110 2.42 13.22 -0.68
C LYS A 110 2.46 13.05 -2.19
N ASP A 111 3.27 13.84 -2.91
CA ASP A 111 3.42 13.73 -4.36
C ASP A 111 4.07 12.41 -4.80
N LEU A 112 5.06 11.93 -4.05
CA LEU A 112 5.66 10.61 -4.27
C LEU A 112 4.65 9.48 -4.07
N THR A 113 3.82 9.58 -3.03
CA THR A 113 2.73 8.65 -2.76
C THR A 113 1.72 8.65 -3.90
N LYS A 114 1.24 9.83 -4.32
CA LYS A 114 0.33 10.00 -5.46
C LYS A 114 0.94 9.45 -6.76
N ASN A 115 2.23 9.64 -6.99
CA ASN A 115 2.92 9.06 -8.16
C ASN A 115 2.87 7.52 -8.12
N ARG A 116 3.06 6.91 -6.94
CA ARG A 116 2.90 5.46 -6.77
C ARG A 116 1.47 5.01 -7.01
N PHE A 117 0.49 5.71 -6.43
CA PHE A 117 -0.94 5.39 -6.62
C PHE A 117 -1.36 5.51 -8.08
N ARG A 118 -0.86 6.52 -8.79
CA ARG A 118 -1.06 6.67 -10.24
C ARG A 118 -0.55 5.45 -11.01
N TYR A 119 0.63 4.94 -10.66
CA TYR A 119 1.17 3.74 -11.30
C TYR A 119 0.34 2.48 -10.98
N VAL A 120 -0.06 2.30 -9.72
CA VAL A 120 -0.93 1.20 -9.27
C VAL A 120 -2.23 1.18 -10.07
N VAL A 121 -2.94 2.32 -10.13
CA VAL A 121 -4.21 2.43 -10.85
C VAL A 121 -4.01 2.26 -12.36
N ALA A 122 -2.97 2.88 -12.95
CA ALA A 122 -2.71 2.74 -14.37
C ALA A 122 -2.40 1.30 -14.80
N ARG A 123 -1.77 0.50 -13.92
CA ARG A 123 -1.42 -0.89 -14.23
C ARG A 123 -2.56 -1.86 -13.92
N TRP A 124 -3.22 -1.72 -12.78
CA TRP A 124 -4.16 -2.74 -12.27
C TRP A 124 -5.58 -2.27 -12.14
N GLY A 125 -5.85 -0.97 -12.30
CA GLY A 125 -7.19 -0.40 -12.16
C GLY A 125 -8.20 -0.97 -13.16
N TYR A 126 -7.81 -1.78 -14.15
CA TYR A 126 -8.75 -2.52 -15.00
C TYR A 126 -9.37 -3.75 -14.33
N SER A 127 -8.73 -4.28 -13.28
CA SER A 127 -9.08 -5.60 -12.74
C SER A 127 -10.33 -5.55 -11.88
N ARG A 128 -11.35 -6.31 -12.28
CA ARG A 128 -12.58 -6.50 -11.50
C ARG A 128 -12.39 -7.33 -10.22
N SER A 129 -11.24 -7.96 -10.05
CA SER A 129 -10.93 -8.67 -8.80
C SER A 129 -10.49 -7.73 -7.69
N ILE A 130 -10.25 -6.45 -7.96
CA ILE A 130 -9.98 -5.47 -6.90
C ILE A 130 -11.32 -5.08 -6.27
N MET A 131 -11.46 -5.32 -4.96
CA MET A 131 -12.60 -4.83 -4.18
C MET A 131 -12.33 -3.44 -3.62
N ALA A 132 -11.14 -3.22 -3.06
CA ALA A 132 -10.75 -1.93 -2.52
C ALA A 132 -9.25 -1.66 -2.60
N TRP A 133 -8.92 -0.40 -2.83
CA TRP A 133 -7.62 0.19 -2.48
C TRP A 133 -7.63 0.52 -1.00
N GLU A 134 -6.80 -0.14 -0.21
CA GLU A 134 -6.66 0.22 1.20
C GLU A 134 -5.45 1.13 1.36
N LEU A 135 -5.70 2.33 1.86
CA LEU A 135 -4.68 3.37 2.00
C LEU A 135 -3.60 2.97 2.99
N PHE A 136 -3.96 2.33 4.09
CA PHE A 136 -3.05 2.05 5.19
C PHE A 136 -3.45 0.79 5.97
N ASN A 137 -2.45 -0.03 6.32
CA ASN A 137 -2.59 -1.04 7.36
C ASN A 137 -2.34 -0.42 8.74
N GLU A 138 -3.38 -0.38 9.57
CA GLU A 138 -3.31 -0.03 11.01
C GLU A 138 -2.61 1.31 11.24
N VAL A 139 -3.19 2.39 10.72
CA VAL A 139 -2.55 3.72 10.72
C VAL A 139 -2.26 4.27 12.12
N ASP A 140 -3.02 3.85 13.12
CA ASP A 140 -2.86 4.22 14.53
C ASP A 140 -1.58 3.70 15.19
N TRP A 141 -0.86 2.78 14.53
CA TRP A 141 0.48 2.35 14.95
C TRP A 141 1.64 3.16 14.34
N THR A 142 1.32 4.23 13.61
CA THR A 142 2.32 5.23 13.23
C THR A 142 2.72 6.10 14.42
N ASP A 143 3.94 6.59 14.41
CA ASP A 143 4.45 7.37 15.55
C ASP A 143 3.63 8.63 15.77
N GLN A 144 3.42 8.98 17.05
CA GLN A 144 2.67 10.18 17.45
C GLN A 144 1.28 10.29 16.81
N PHE A 145 0.62 9.16 16.52
CA PHE A 145 -0.71 9.14 15.90
C PHE A 145 -1.70 10.05 16.62
N GLU A 146 -1.84 9.94 17.96
CA GLU A 146 -2.76 10.76 18.76
C GLU A 146 -2.56 12.27 18.55
N GLY A 147 -1.30 12.74 18.54
CA GLY A 147 -0.98 14.15 18.29
C GLY A 147 -1.14 14.59 16.83
N ASN A 148 -1.21 13.64 15.89
CA ASN A 148 -1.26 13.89 14.45
C ASN A 148 -2.58 13.44 13.78
N LYS A 149 -3.61 13.04 14.54
CA LYS A 149 -4.89 12.54 14.00
C LYS A 149 -5.47 13.44 12.91
N ALA A 150 -5.45 14.76 13.09
CA ALA A 150 -5.95 15.71 12.10
C ALA A 150 -5.14 15.69 10.79
N ASN A 151 -3.80 15.59 10.87
CA ASN A 151 -2.93 15.48 9.71
C ASN A 151 -3.11 14.13 8.99
N VAL A 152 -3.26 13.05 9.76
CA VAL A 152 -3.53 11.71 9.22
C VAL A 152 -4.88 11.69 8.51
N ALA A 153 -5.94 12.26 9.10
CA ALA A 153 -7.25 12.35 8.48
C ALA A 153 -7.21 13.19 7.18
N ALA A 154 -6.58 14.36 7.22
CA ALA A 154 -6.42 15.21 6.03
C ALA A 154 -5.63 14.50 4.91
N TRP A 155 -4.61 13.72 5.25
CA TRP A 155 -3.89 12.90 4.28
C TRP A 155 -4.78 11.82 3.69
N HIS A 156 -5.62 11.16 4.50
CA HIS A 156 -6.57 10.16 4.01
C HIS A 156 -7.60 10.77 3.05
N ASP A 157 -8.17 11.93 3.40
CA ASP A 157 -9.11 12.65 2.53
C ASP A 157 -8.45 12.99 1.18
N GLU A 158 -7.22 13.53 1.21
CA GLU A 158 -6.48 13.90 0.01
C GLU A 158 -6.15 12.68 -0.88
N MET A 159 -5.68 11.58 -0.28
CA MET A 159 -5.31 10.38 -1.01
C MET A 159 -6.53 9.60 -1.53
N ALA A 160 -7.60 9.53 -0.75
CA ALA A 160 -8.86 8.90 -1.17
C ALA A 160 -9.47 9.67 -2.34
N ALA A 161 -9.57 11.01 -2.23
CA ALA A 161 -10.06 11.85 -3.32
C ALA A 161 -9.21 11.69 -4.58
N PHE A 162 -7.89 11.65 -4.44
CA PHE A 162 -6.99 11.42 -5.57
C PHE A 162 -7.22 10.05 -6.24
N LEU A 163 -7.28 8.95 -5.47
CA LEU A 163 -7.57 7.62 -6.01
C LEU A 163 -8.94 7.58 -6.69
N THR A 164 -9.97 8.14 -6.07
CA THR A 164 -11.32 8.20 -6.65
C THR A 164 -11.34 9.01 -7.94
N ASP A 165 -10.55 10.07 -8.06
CA ASP A 165 -10.44 10.86 -9.30
C ASP A 165 -9.81 10.04 -10.43
N ILE A 166 -8.64 9.46 -10.18
CA ILE A 166 -7.83 8.81 -11.23
C ILE A 166 -8.29 7.40 -11.59
N ASP A 167 -9.03 6.71 -10.72
CA ASP A 167 -9.53 5.36 -10.99
C ASP A 167 -10.81 5.43 -11.83
N PRO A 168 -10.80 4.99 -13.10
CA PRO A 168 -11.98 5.02 -13.96
C PRO A 168 -13.06 4.03 -13.51
N ASN A 169 -12.69 2.95 -12.82
CA ASN A 169 -13.61 1.93 -12.34
C ASN A 169 -14.16 2.23 -10.95
N LYS A 170 -13.68 3.31 -10.31
CA LYS A 170 -14.17 3.80 -9.01
C LYS A 170 -14.20 2.69 -7.95
N HIS A 171 -13.13 1.89 -7.88
CA HIS A 171 -12.98 0.89 -6.83
C HIS A 171 -13.09 1.56 -5.45
N LEU A 172 -13.54 0.79 -4.46
CA LEU A 172 -13.68 1.28 -3.10
C LEU A 172 -12.32 1.73 -2.56
N VAL A 173 -12.35 2.72 -1.65
CA VAL A 173 -11.17 3.13 -0.90
C VAL A 173 -11.44 2.89 0.58
N SER A 174 -10.50 2.27 1.27
CA SER A 174 -10.59 1.94 2.69
C SER A 174 -9.30 2.30 3.43
N THR A 175 -9.32 2.20 4.76
CA THR A 175 -8.14 2.20 5.62
C THR A 175 -8.43 1.36 6.86
N SER A 176 -7.41 0.84 7.53
CA SER A 176 -7.58 0.08 8.77
C SER A 176 -6.90 0.72 9.96
N TYR A 177 -7.43 0.37 11.13
CA TYR A 177 -6.92 0.69 12.45
C TYR A 177 -6.69 -0.61 13.22
N ALA A 178 -5.67 -0.64 14.08
CA ALA A 178 -5.40 -1.77 14.96
C ALA A 178 -6.35 -1.81 16.17
N GLN A 179 -6.83 -0.63 16.61
CA GLN A 179 -7.70 -0.50 17.77
C GLN A 179 -9.11 -0.02 17.39
N SER A 180 -10.08 -0.43 18.20
CA SER A 180 -11.42 0.14 18.19
C SER A 180 -11.42 1.48 18.93
N PHE A 181 -12.05 2.51 18.37
CA PHE A 181 -12.20 3.84 18.97
C PHE A 181 -13.63 4.08 19.47
#